data_AF-M4ZEU1-F1
#
_entry.id   AF-M4ZEU1-F1
#
_cell.length_a   1.000
_cell.length_b   1.000
_cell.length_c   1.000
_cell.angle_alpha   90.00
_cell.angle_beta   90.00
_cell.angle_gamma   90.00
#
_symmetry.space_group_name_H-M   'P 1'
#
loop_
_entity.id
_entity.type
_entity.pdbx_description
1 polymer ?
#
loop_
_entity_poly.entity_id
_entity_poly.type
_entity_poly.pdbx_seq_one_letter_code
_entity_poly.pdbx_strand_id
1 'polypeptide(L)'
;MLSLNASMAQLRMEVRDSAGTTLPGYGDDFFDLRLPGDHSCVAQTLLRMLRGDDFRSPVHSVHFFRGGAEIGRWSVDDERAEMRFIDACARTPPAAA
;
A
#
# COMPACT_ATOMS: atom_id res chain seq x y z
N MET A 1 39.79 -4.41 -6.03
CA MET A 1 38.61 -4.61 -5.14
C MET A 1 37.68 -3.43 -5.32
N LEU A 2 36.62 -3.59 -6.11
CA LEU A 2 35.56 -2.59 -6.31
C LEU A 2 34.25 -3.29 -5.99
N SER A 3 33.89 -3.33 -4.71
CA SER A 3 32.61 -3.87 -4.23
C SER A 3 31.84 -2.76 -3.51
N LEU A 4 31.48 -1.70 -4.22
CA LEU A 4 30.62 -0.62 -3.75
C LEU A 4 29.76 -0.18 -4.94
N ASN A 5 28.44 -0.16 -4.77
CA ASN A 5 27.41 0.46 -5.63
C ASN A 5 26.51 -0.40 -6.53
N ALA A 6 26.42 -1.73 -6.35
CA ALA A 6 25.45 -2.56 -7.08
C ALA A 6 24.32 -3.16 -6.24
N SER A 7 24.22 -2.84 -4.93
CA SER A 7 22.99 -3.05 -4.18
C SER A 7 21.99 -1.96 -4.59
N MET A 8 21.45 -2.09 -5.80
CA MET A 8 20.26 -1.39 -6.24
C MET A 8 19.25 -1.44 -5.09
N ALA A 9 18.76 -0.29 -4.66
CA ALA A 9 17.87 -0.16 -3.52
C ALA A 9 16.68 -1.13 -3.68
N GLN A 10 16.76 -2.29 -3.03
CA GLN A 10 15.80 -3.37 -3.20
C GLN A 10 14.43 -2.87 -2.76
N LEU A 11 13.43 -3.06 -3.63
CA LEU A 11 12.05 -2.84 -3.27
C LEU A 11 11.60 -4.00 -2.39
N ARG A 12 11.08 -3.70 -1.21
CA ARG A 12 10.51 -4.66 -0.27
C ARG A 12 9.04 -4.32 -0.05
N MET A 13 8.19 -5.33 -0.05
CA MET A 13 6.81 -5.21 0.41
C MET A 13 6.70 -5.73 1.84
N GLU A 14 5.90 -5.05 2.66
CA GLU A 14 5.41 -5.59 3.93
C GLU A 14 3.90 -5.52 3.95
N VAL A 15 3.28 -6.57 4.44
CA VAL A 15 1.84 -6.62 4.70
C VAL A 15 1.64 -6.68 6.21
N ARG A 16 0.77 -5.83 6.73
CA ARG A 16 0.56 -5.70 8.18
C ARG A 16 -0.90 -5.85 8.56
N ASP A 17 -1.12 -6.34 9.77
CA ASP A 17 -2.43 -6.35 10.42
C ASP A 17 -2.80 -4.98 11.01
N SER A 18 -3.97 -4.90 11.65
CA SER A 18 -4.48 -3.66 12.25
C SER A 18 -3.67 -3.19 13.47
N ALA A 19 -2.87 -4.06 14.09
CA ALA A 19 -1.94 -3.70 15.16
C ALA A 19 -0.59 -3.22 14.61
N GLY A 20 -0.37 -3.28 13.30
CA GLY A 20 0.89 -2.96 12.64
C GLY A 20 1.89 -4.13 12.66
N THR A 21 1.47 -5.33 13.06
CA THR A 21 2.31 -6.53 13.03
C THR A 21 2.45 -7.02 11.60
N THR A 22 3.67 -7.29 11.15
CA THR A 22 3.92 -7.88 9.83
C THR A 22 3.34 -9.30 9.77
N LEU A 23 2.60 -9.59 8.70
CA LEU A 23 2.02 -10.89 8.43
C LEU A 23 2.97 -11.70 7.54
N PRO A 24 3.69 -12.70 8.07
CA PRO A 24 4.56 -13.56 7.27
C PRO A 24 3.74 -14.40 6.28
N GLY A 25 4.33 -14.71 5.13
CA GLY A 25 3.67 -15.39 4.00
C GLY A 25 3.02 -14.42 3.01
N TYR A 26 2.95 -13.13 3.33
CA TYR A 26 2.43 -12.10 2.43
C TYR A 26 3.56 -11.19 1.94
N GLY A 27 3.87 -11.26 0.65
CA GLY A 27 4.85 -10.38 0.02
C GLY A 27 6.31 -10.73 0.24
N ASP A 28 6.57 -11.89 0.83
CA ASP A 28 7.92 -12.41 1.07
C ASP A 28 8.70 -12.64 -0.24
N ASP A 29 8.03 -12.84 -1.37
CA ASP A 29 8.66 -12.96 -2.69
C ASP A 29 8.62 -11.65 -3.51
N PHE A 30 8.12 -10.55 -2.93
CA PHE A 30 8.01 -9.27 -3.61
C PHE A 30 9.34 -8.52 -3.58
N PHE A 31 10.33 -9.09 -4.25
CA PHE A 31 11.63 -8.48 -4.45
C PHE A 31 11.77 -8.15 -5.94
N ASP A 32 11.82 -6.85 -6.22
CA ASP A 32 12.29 -6.31 -7.50
C ASP A 32 11.28 -6.29 -8.68
N LEU A 33 10.16 -5.61 -8.47
CA LEU A 33 9.51 -4.93 -9.59
C LEU A 33 10.04 -3.48 -9.63
N ARG A 34 10.74 -3.10 -10.71
CA ARG A 34 11.06 -1.71 -11.02
C ARG A 34 9.77 -0.96 -11.40
N LEU A 35 8.76 -0.95 -10.52
CA LEU A 35 7.47 -0.31 -10.75
C LEU A 35 7.71 1.19 -10.93
N PRO A 36 7.55 1.73 -12.15
CA PRO A 36 7.46 3.16 -12.33
C PRO A 36 6.04 3.57 -11.95
N GLY A 37 5.87 4.43 -10.94
CA GLY A 37 4.56 4.98 -10.64
C GLY A 37 4.30 5.31 -9.17
N ASP A 38 3.02 5.57 -8.89
CA ASP A 38 2.48 5.81 -7.56
C ASP A 38 2.39 4.49 -6.78
N HIS A 39 3.31 4.29 -5.83
CA HIS A 39 3.40 3.09 -5.03
C HIS A 39 2.21 2.95 -4.06
N SER A 40 1.51 4.03 -3.73
CA SER A 40 0.30 3.99 -2.91
C SER A 40 -0.87 3.40 -3.69
N CYS A 41 -1.01 3.73 -4.98
CA CYS A 41 -2.01 3.11 -5.86
C CYS A 41 -1.75 1.60 -6.06
N VAL A 42 -0.48 1.21 -6.19
CA VAL A 42 -0.11 -0.22 -6.22
C VAL A 42 -0.45 -0.89 -4.89
N ALA A 43 -0.13 -0.26 -3.76
CA ALA A 43 -0.43 -0.79 -2.44
C ALA A 43 -1.95 -0.94 -2.24
N GLN A 44 -2.76 0.00 -2.73
CA GLN A 44 -4.22 -0.08 -2.73
C GLN A 44 -4.72 -1.30 -3.51
N THR A 45 -4.20 -1.49 -4.72
CA THR A 45 -4.59 -2.61 -5.59
C THR A 45 -4.25 -3.95 -4.94
N LEU A 46 -3.04 -4.07 -4.39
CA LEU A 46 -2.62 -5.29 -3.69
C LEU A 46 -3.40 -5.53 -2.40
N LEU A 47 -3.70 -4.48 -1.63
CA LEU A 47 -4.51 -4.60 -0.42
C LEU A 47 -5.87 -5.24 -0.75
N ARG A 48 -6.52 -4.77 -1.81
CA ARG A 48 -7.80 -5.32 -2.28
C ARG A 48 -7.66 -6.75 -2.77
N MET A 49 -6.61 -7.08 -3.52
CA MET A 49 -6.37 -8.45 -3.99
C MET A 49 -6.12 -9.43 -2.84
N LEU A 50 -5.32 -9.03 -1.83
CA LEU A 50 -4.98 -9.87 -0.69
C LEU A 50 -6.15 -10.08 0.26
N ARG A 51 -7.01 -9.06 0.44
CA ARG A 51 -8.23 -9.17 1.24
C ARG A 51 -9.33 -9.91 0.50
N GLY A 52 -9.38 -9.79 -0.83
CA GLY A 52 -10.51 -10.23 -1.64
C GLY A 52 -11.83 -9.64 -1.12
N ASP A 53 -12.88 -10.46 -1.13
CA ASP A 53 -14.18 -10.11 -0.53
C ASP A 53 -14.25 -10.46 0.97
N ASP A 54 -13.16 -10.94 1.59
CA ASP A 54 -13.17 -11.37 2.98
C ASP A 54 -12.93 -10.19 3.94
N PHE A 55 -14.03 -9.73 4.53
CA PHE A 55 -14.02 -8.70 5.57
C PHE A 55 -13.30 -9.14 6.86
N ARG A 56 -13.05 -10.44 7.06
CA ARG A 56 -12.32 -10.97 8.22
C ARG A 56 -10.83 -11.19 7.94
N SER A 57 -10.35 -10.86 6.73
CA SER A 57 -8.94 -10.96 6.40
C SER A 57 -8.10 -10.18 7.44
N PRO A 58 -7.02 -10.79 7.97
CA PRO A 58 -6.13 -10.09 8.90
C PRO A 58 -5.32 -9.00 8.21
N VAL A 59 -5.30 -8.98 6.88
CA VAL A 59 -4.56 -8.00 6.08
C VAL A 59 -5.21 -6.63 6.20
N HIS A 60 -4.47 -5.67 6.76
CA HIS A 60 -4.94 -4.31 7.00
C HIS A 60 -4.24 -3.26 6.14
N SER A 61 -2.96 -3.46 5.85
CA SER A 61 -2.17 -2.48 5.10
C SER A 61 -1.04 -3.12 4.33
N VAL A 62 -0.69 -2.50 3.21
CA VAL A 62 0.44 -2.86 2.35
C VAL A 62 1.39 -1.68 2.31
N HIS A 63 2.67 -1.96 2.52
CA HIS A 63 3.74 -0.97 2.62
C HIS A 63 4.87 -1.33 1.67
N PHE A 64 5.40 -0.33 0.96
CA PHE A 64 6.56 -0.48 0.09
C PHE A 64 7.75 0.29 0.61
N PHE A 65 8.91 -0.37 0.65
CA PHE A 65 10.16 0.20 1.10
C PHE A 65 11.23 0.09 0.01
N ARG A 66 12.04 1.13 -0.16
CA ARG A 66 13.23 1.11 -1.03
C ARG A 66 14.43 1.65 -0.26
N GLY A 67 15.45 0.81 -0.08
CA GLY A 67 16.63 1.19 0.72
C GLY A 67 16.28 1.53 2.19
N GLY A 68 15.23 0.91 2.73
CA GLY A 68 14.75 1.15 4.10
C GLY A 68 13.79 2.33 4.28
N ALA A 69 13.60 3.19 3.27
CA ALA A 69 12.62 4.27 3.32
C ALA A 69 11.27 3.79 2.77
N GLU A 70 10.16 4.13 3.44
CA GLU A 70 8.82 3.90 2.91
C GLU A 70 8.57 4.83 1.72
N ILE A 71 8.16 4.26 0.58
CA ILE A 71 7.94 5.00 -0.67
C ILE A 71 6.47 4.99 -1.12
N GLY A 72 5.63 4.25 -0.42
CA GLY A 72 4.19 4.19 -0.66
C GLY A 72 3.52 3.21 0.29
N ARG A 73 2.27 3.50 0.65
CA ARG A 73 1.46 2.64 1.51
C ARG A 73 -0.01 2.81 1.17
N TRP A 74 -0.79 1.81 1.53
CA TRP A 74 -2.23 1.92 1.57
C TRP A 74 -2.81 1.01 2.64
N SER A 75 -3.83 1.50 3.34
CA SER A 75 -4.49 0.80 4.43
C SER A 75 -6.02 0.81 4.29
N VAL A 76 -6.69 -0.04 5.05
CA VAL A 76 -8.16 -0.02 5.15
C VAL A 76 -8.66 1.33 5.68
N ASP A 77 -7.90 2.02 6.53
CA ASP A 77 -8.24 3.36 6.99
C ASP A 77 -8.15 4.39 5.87
N ASP A 78 -7.17 4.27 4.98
CA ASP A 78 -7.07 5.11 3.77
C ASP A 78 -8.27 4.86 2.83
N GLU A 79 -8.69 3.59 2.64
CA GLU A 79 -9.91 3.26 1.86
C GLU A 79 -11.16 3.91 2.47
N ARG A 80 -11.31 3.84 3.80
CA ARG A 80 -12.45 4.43 4.51
C ARG A 80 -12.44 5.95 4.43
N ALA A 81 -11.28 6.57 4.55
CA ALA A 81 -11.12 8.02 4.43
C ALA A 81 -11.46 8.49 3.00
N GLU A 82 -10.97 7.78 1.99
CA GLU A 82 -11.27 8.04 0.58
C GLU A 82 -12.78 7.92 0.29
N MET A 83 -13.44 6.85 0.75
CA MET A 83 -14.89 6.69 0.62
C MET A 83 -15.67 7.82 1.28
N ARG A 84 -15.30 8.21 2.51
CA ARG A 84 -15.95 9.32 3.21
C ARG A 84 -15.76 10.65 2.48
N PHE A 85 -14.59 10.86 1.88
CA PHE A 85 -14.32 12.06 1.09
C PHE A 85 -15.21 12.09 -0.17
N ILE A 86 -15.27 10.98 -0.91
CA ILE A 86 -16.12 10.86 -2.10
C ILE A 86 -17.59 11.10 -1.74
N ASP A 87 -18.07 10.50 -0.66
CA ASP A 87 -19.43 10.70 -0.14
C ASP A 87 -19.70 12.16 0.23
N ALA A 88 -18.73 12.83 0.86
CA ALA A 88 -18.85 14.25 1.21
C ALA A 88 -18.91 15.14 -0.05
N CYS A 89 -18.06 14.87 -1.04
CA CYS A 89 -18.09 15.57 -2.33
C CYS A 89 -19.42 15.37 -3.06
N ALA A 90 -19.94 14.14 -3.08
CA ALA A 90 -21.24 13.83 -3.71
C ALA A 90 -22.42 14.55 -3.04
N ARG A 91 -22.31 14.89 -1.76
CA ARG A 91 -23.35 15.61 -0.99
C ARG A 91 -23.21 17.13 -1.03
N THR A 92 -22.17 17.66 -1.67
CA THR A 92 -22.00 19.11 -1.80
C THR A 92 -22.91 19.58 -2.95
N PRO A 93 -23.97 20.37 -2.68
CA PRO A 93 -24.78 20.92 -3.77
C PRO A 93 -23.89 21.83 -4.64
N PRO A 94 -24.13 21.89 -5.97
CA PRO A 94 -23.39 22.82 -6.81
C PRO A 94 -23.58 24.23 -6.25
N ALA A 95 -22.48 24.94 -5.99
CA ALA A 95 -22.53 26.33 -5.59
C ALA A 95 -23.31 27.08 -6.68
N ALA A 96 -24.49 27.59 -6.34
CA ALA A 96 -25.29 28.41 -7.24
C ALA A 96 -24.46 29.64 -7.63
N ALA A 97 -24.16 29.76 -8.92
CA ALA A 97 -23.45 30.88 -9.53
C ALA A 97 -24.37 32.09 -9.73
#